data_AF-A0A966TMR0-F1
#
_entry.id   AF-A0A966TMR0-F1
#
_cell.length_a   1.000
_cell.length_b   1.000
_cell.length_c   1.000
_cell.angle_alpha   90.00
_cell.angle_beta   90.00
_cell.angle_gamma   90.00
#
_symmetry.space_group_name_H-M   'P 1'
#
loop_
_entity.id
_entity.type
_entity.pdbx_description
1 polymer ?
#
loop_
_entity_poly.entity_id
_entity_poly.type
_entity_poly.pdbx_seq_one_letter_code
_entity_poly.pdbx_strand_id
1 'polypeptide(L)'
;MTYSLNTLNHAKDQAPAVTGWQRFLQEIALSLGFVFLLFWLVALLSHSAQDPAWTTSGSSATPHNWGGRIGAAISDLGFFVAGYSMVWCYLAALIAWLKALAA
;
A
#
# COMPACT_ATOMS: atom_id res chain seq x y z
N MET A 1 -32.81 34.61 27.81
CA MET A 1 -32.24 34.22 26.50
C MET A 1 -31.38 32.99 26.71
N THR A 2 -31.95 31.78 26.59
CA THR A 2 -31.20 30.53 26.80
C THR A 2 -30.68 30.07 25.44
N TYR A 3 -29.37 30.23 25.21
CA TYR A 3 -28.72 29.65 24.04
C TYR A 3 -28.80 28.12 24.15
N SER A 4 -29.46 27.50 23.16
CA SER A 4 -29.63 26.04 23.11
C SER A 4 -28.30 25.36 22.79
N LEU A 5 -27.92 24.39 23.62
CA LEU A 5 -26.73 23.53 23.45
C LEU A 5 -26.72 22.77 22.11
N ASN A 6 -27.86 22.71 21.40
CA ASN A 6 -27.95 22.10 20.06
C ASN A 6 -27.11 22.82 19.00
N THR A 7 -26.82 24.11 19.19
CA THR A 7 -26.02 24.89 18.23
C THR A 7 -24.57 24.42 18.14
N LEU A 8 -24.00 23.93 19.26
CA LEU A 8 -22.65 23.38 19.30
C LEU A 8 -22.56 21.98 18.68
N ASN A 9 -23.66 21.20 18.76
CA ASN A 9 -23.73 19.89 18.13
C ASN A 9 -23.81 19.99 16.60
N HIS A 10 -24.56 20.97 16.08
CA HIS A 10 -24.69 21.19 14.63
C HIS A 10 -23.36 21.52 13.94
N ALA A 11 -22.45 22.21 14.63
CA ALA A 11 -21.12 22.50 14.09
C ALA A 11 -20.22 21.25 13.98
N LYS A 12 -20.52 20.19 14.74
CA LYS A 12 -19.77 18.93 14.74
C LYS A 12 -20.32 17.93 13.72
N ASP A 13 -21.62 17.98 13.43
CA ASP A 13 -22.29 17.11 12.45
C ASP A 13 -22.14 17.57 11.00
N GLN A 14 -21.76 18.83 10.76
CA GLN A 14 -21.42 19.31 9.42
C GLN A 14 -19.99 18.87 9.04
N ALA A 15 -19.81 17.57 8.83
CA ALA A 15 -18.65 17.09 8.08
C ALA A 15 -18.69 17.77 6.69
N PRO A 16 -17.56 18.36 6.23
CA PRO A 16 -17.53 19.02 4.92
C PRO A 16 -17.99 18.04 3.85
N ALA A 17 -18.93 18.48 3.00
CA ALA A 17 -19.41 17.65 1.90
C ALA A 17 -18.22 17.21 1.05
N VAL A 18 -17.92 15.91 1.05
CA VAL A 18 -16.84 15.33 0.26
C VAL A 18 -17.10 15.69 -1.19
N THR A 19 -16.24 16.54 -1.75
CA THR A 19 -16.39 17.01 -3.12
C THR A 19 -16.23 15.82 -4.07
N GLY A 20 -16.97 15.80 -5.18
CA GLY A 20 -16.90 14.67 -6.13
C GLY A 20 -15.47 14.37 -6.62
N TRP A 21 -14.60 15.39 -6.65
CA TRP A 21 -13.19 15.25 -6.95
C TRP A 21 -12.40 14.48 -5.88
N GLN A 22 -12.67 14.72 -4.60
CA GLN A 22 -12.05 13.99 -3.50
C GLN A 22 -12.42 12.51 -3.54
N ARG A 23 -13.69 12.19 -3.83
CA ARG A 23 -14.13 10.79 -3.94
C ARG A 23 -13.48 10.09 -5.14
N PHE A 24 -13.38 10.77 -6.28
CA PHE A 24 -12.69 10.24 -7.46
C PHE A 24 -11.20 9.96 -7.20
N LEU A 25 -10.49 10.89 -6.55
CA LEU A 25 -9.09 10.68 -6.17
C LEU A 25 -8.93 9.52 -5.17
N GLN A 26 -9.87 9.37 -4.23
CA GLN A 26 -9.89 8.26 -3.29
C GLN A 26 -10.06 6.92 -4.02
N GLU A 27 -10.99 6.83 -4.97
CA GLU A 27 -11.22 5.62 -5.77
C GLU A 27 -9.99 5.24 -6.62
N ILE A 28 -9.33 6.21 -7.25
CA ILE A 28 -8.08 5.98 -7.98
C ILE A 28 -6.97 5.52 -7.03
N ALA A 29 -6.82 6.18 -5.89
CA ALA A 29 -5.81 5.81 -4.90
C ALA A 29 -6.02 4.40 -4.36
N LEU A 30 -7.27 4.01 -4.09
CA LEU A 30 -7.63 2.65 -3.68
C LEU A 30 -7.31 1.63 -4.77
N SER A 31 -7.64 1.95 -6.02
CA SER A 31 -7.39 1.07 -7.17
C SER A 31 -5.89 0.86 -7.40
N LEU A 32 -5.10 1.93 -7.41
CA LEU A 32 -3.65 1.87 -7.54
C LEU A 32 -3.02 1.17 -6.33
N GLY A 33 -3.52 1.43 -5.12
CA GLY A 33 -3.08 0.77 -3.90
C GLY A 33 -3.30 -0.74 -3.95
N PHE A 34 -4.42 -1.19 -4.49
CA PHE A 34 -4.70 -2.63 -4.68
C PHE A 34 -3.72 -3.27 -5.65
N VAL A 35 -3.50 -2.66 -6.83
CA VAL A 35 -2.55 -3.14 -7.84
C VAL A 35 -1.14 -3.21 -7.26
N PHE A 36 -0.73 -2.18 -6.52
CA PHE A 36 0.57 -2.14 -5.85
C PHE A 36 0.71 -3.24 -4.81
N LEU A 37 -0.28 -3.44 -3.94
CA LEU A 37 -0.26 -4.51 -2.93
C LEU A 37 -0.16 -5.90 -3.58
N LEU A 38 -0.93 -6.14 -4.63
CA LEU A 38 -0.89 -7.42 -5.34
C LEU A 38 0.47 -7.64 -5.99
N PHE A 39 1.02 -6.62 -6.65
CA PHE A 39 2.37 -6.70 -7.22
C PHE A 39 3.42 -6.96 -6.15
N TRP A 40 3.34 -6.28 -5.02
CA TRP A 40 4.28 -6.44 -3.91
C TRP A 40 4.19 -7.84 -3.29
N LEU A 41 2.98 -8.39 -3.12
CA LEU A 41 2.78 -9.77 -2.67
C LEU A 41 3.43 -10.78 -3.63
N VAL A 42 3.18 -10.64 -4.92
CA VAL A 42 3.78 -11.51 -5.95
C VAL A 42 5.30 -11.39 -5.92
N ALA A 43 5.84 -10.17 -5.78
CA ALA A 43 7.27 -9.94 -5.68
C ALA A 43 7.90 -10.61 -4.45
N LEU A 44 7.22 -10.60 -3.30
CA LEU A 44 7.69 -11.28 -2.08
C LEU A 44 7.61 -12.80 -2.19
N LEU A 45 6.51 -13.34 -2.71
CA LEU A 45 6.31 -14.79 -2.83
C LEU A 45 7.22 -15.44 -3.89
N SER A 46 7.52 -14.71 -4.96
CA SER A 46 8.43 -15.15 -6.03
C SER A 46 9.87 -14.71 -5.82
N HIS A 47 10.24 -14.26 -4.62
CA HIS A 47 11.59 -13.82 -4.31
C HIS A 47 12.60 -14.96 -4.47
N SER A 48 13.67 -14.71 -5.20
CA SER A 48 14.79 -15.63 -5.41
C SER A 48 16.11 -14.89 -5.22
N ALA A 49 17.02 -15.47 -4.42
CA ALA A 49 18.37 -14.95 -4.21
C ALA A 49 19.28 -15.06 -5.46
N GLN A 50 18.78 -15.68 -6.54
CA GLN A 50 19.50 -15.84 -7.82
C GLN A 50 19.13 -14.74 -8.83
N ASP A 51 18.19 -13.86 -8.48
CA ASP A 51 17.73 -12.80 -9.37
C ASP A 51 18.67 -11.59 -9.33
N PRO A 52 18.86 -10.90 -10.48
CA PRO A 52 19.64 -9.67 -10.53
C PRO A 52 18.95 -8.57 -9.72
N ALA A 53 19.56 -8.18 -8.61
CA ALA A 53 19.05 -7.18 -7.68
C ALA A 53 20.15 -6.18 -7.27
N TRP A 54 19.85 -5.27 -6.34
CA TRP A 54 20.79 -4.22 -5.96
C TRP A 54 21.98 -4.78 -5.15
N THR A 55 21.71 -5.76 -4.28
CA THR A 55 22.75 -6.39 -3.45
C THR A 55 23.37 -7.61 -4.14
N THR A 56 22.64 -8.21 -5.08
CA THR A 56 23.06 -9.41 -5.81
C THR A 56 23.35 -9.02 -7.25
N SER A 57 24.62 -9.10 -7.65
CA SER A 57 25.08 -9.04 -9.04
C SER A 57 24.60 -10.28 -9.83
N GLY A 58 23.30 -10.54 -9.83
CA GLY A 58 22.69 -11.73 -10.40
C GLY A 58 23.14 -11.85 -11.86
N SER A 59 23.78 -12.97 -12.15
CA SER A 59 24.33 -13.31 -13.46
C SER A 59 23.27 -13.76 -14.47
N SER A 60 22.03 -13.93 -14.01
CA SER A 60 20.88 -14.36 -14.78
C SER A 60 20.31 -13.21 -15.59
N ALA A 61 20.36 -13.29 -16.93
CA ALA A 61 19.79 -12.28 -17.83
C ALA A 61 18.26 -12.14 -17.69
N THR A 62 17.59 -13.15 -17.12
CA THR A 62 16.15 -13.19 -16.91
C THR A 62 15.84 -13.44 -15.43
N PRO A 63 15.13 -12.52 -14.74
CA PRO A 63 14.72 -12.72 -13.35
C PRO A 63 13.61 -13.78 -13.27
N HIS A 64 13.67 -14.62 -12.23
CA HIS A 64 12.63 -15.60 -11.88
C HIS A 64 11.46 -14.96 -11.15
N ASN A 65 11.66 -13.80 -10.51
CA ASN A 65 10.59 -13.02 -9.92
C ASN A 65 9.53 -12.68 -10.96
N TRP A 66 8.26 -12.98 -10.66
CA TRP A 66 7.15 -12.72 -11.58
C TRP A 66 6.88 -11.23 -11.76
N GLY A 67 7.33 -10.39 -10.81
CA GLY A 67 7.38 -8.93 -10.96
C GLY A 67 8.57 -8.43 -11.80
N GLY A 68 9.31 -9.34 -12.44
CA GLY A 68 10.48 -9.03 -13.25
C GLY A 68 11.61 -8.40 -12.44
N ARG A 69 12.42 -7.55 -13.09
CA ARG A 69 13.58 -6.89 -12.45
C ARG A 69 13.17 -5.95 -11.32
N ILE A 70 12.02 -5.28 -11.46
CA ILE A 70 11.51 -4.34 -10.46
C ILE A 70 11.03 -5.10 -9.22
N GLY A 71 10.30 -6.21 -9.39
CA GLY A 71 9.88 -7.08 -8.29
C GLY A 71 11.08 -7.70 -7.56
N ALA A 72 12.08 -8.15 -8.30
CA ALA A 72 13.33 -8.65 -7.74
C ALA A 72 14.04 -7.59 -6.87
N ALA A 73 14.19 -6.36 -7.38
CA ALA A 73 14.83 -5.28 -6.63
C ALA A 73 14.03 -4.85 -5.37
N ILE A 74 12.71 -4.77 -5.46
CA ILE A 74 11.85 -4.39 -4.31
C ILE A 74 11.87 -5.45 -3.23
N SER A 75 11.78 -6.74 -3.61
CA SER A 75 11.84 -7.84 -2.66
C SER A 75 13.22 -7.93 -2.00
N ASP A 76 14.31 -7.79 -2.76
CA ASP A 76 15.69 -7.78 -2.26
C ASP A 76 15.92 -6.65 -1.25
N LEU A 77 15.56 -5.41 -1.60
CA LEU A 77 15.69 -4.27 -0.69
C LEU A 77 14.83 -4.45 0.57
N GLY A 78 13.61 -4.98 0.40
CA GLY A 78 12.68 -5.25 1.50
C GLY A 78 13.23 -6.26 2.50
N PHE A 79 13.72 -7.39 2.01
CA PHE A 79 14.36 -8.40 2.86
C PHE A 79 15.69 -7.93 3.42
N PHE A 80 16.44 -7.08 2.71
CA PHE A 80 17.67 -6.50 3.24
C PHE A 80 17.42 -5.54 4.43
N VAL A 81 16.40 -4.68 4.34
CA VAL A 81 16.08 -3.70 5.40
C VAL A 81 15.33 -4.33 6.57
N ALA A 82 14.33 -5.18 6.28
CA ALA A 82 13.38 -5.68 7.28
C ALA A 82 13.48 -7.20 7.52
N GLY A 83 14.25 -7.94 6.71
CA GLY A 83 14.29 -9.40 6.79
C GLY A 83 12.91 -10.03 6.67
N TYR A 84 12.68 -11.10 7.44
CA TYR A 84 11.37 -11.75 7.53
C TYR A 84 10.26 -10.83 8.08
N SER A 85 10.61 -9.74 8.77
CA SER A 85 9.62 -8.78 9.26
C SER A 85 8.91 -8.01 8.14
N MET A 86 9.39 -8.12 6.89
CA MET A 86 8.72 -7.56 5.71
C MET A 86 7.28 -8.09 5.53
N VAL A 87 6.98 -9.30 6.02
CA VAL A 87 5.61 -9.85 6.02
C VAL A 87 4.68 -9.01 6.89
N TRP A 88 5.15 -8.51 8.03
CA TRP A 88 4.36 -7.63 8.90
C TRP A 88 4.14 -6.27 8.26
N CYS A 89 5.12 -5.73 7.53
CA CYS A 89 4.97 -4.50 6.77
C CYS A 89 3.89 -4.66 5.68
N TYR A 90 3.89 -5.78 4.96
CA TYR A 90 2.86 -6.10 3.98
C TYR A 90 1.47 -6.20 4.62
N LEU A 91 1.34 -6.93 5.73
CA LEU A 91 0.07 -7.06 6.47
C LEU A 91 -0.44 -5.72 6.99
N ALA A 92 0.44 -4.87 7.53
CA ALA A 92 0.07 -3.54 7.98
C ALA A 92 -0.46 -2.67 6.82
N ALA A 93 0.20 -2.72 5.66
CA ALA A 93 -0.24 -2.01 4.45
C ALA A 93 -1.59 -2.54 3.94
N LEU A 94 -1.79 -3.86 3.96
CA LEU A 94 -3.06 -4.49 3.60
C LEU A 94 -4.20 -4.06 4.53
N ILE A 95 -3.97 -4.05 5.84
CA ILE A 95 -4.95 -3.58 6.83
C ILE A 95 -5.27 -2.11 6.61
N ALA A 96 -4.26 -1.26 6.38
CA ALA A 96 -4.47 0.16 6.10
C ALA A 96 -5.33 0.36 4.85
N TRP A 97 -5.07 -0.40 3.79
CA TRP A 97 -5.86 -0.38 2.56
C TRP A 97 -7.31 -0.84 2.79
N LEU A 98 -7.52 -1.94 3.54
CA LEU A 98 -8.87 -2.40 3.90
C LEU A 98 -9.65 -1.37 4.72
N LYS A 99 -8.98 -0.68 5.65
CA LYS A 99 -9.60 0.42 6.42
C LYS A 99 -9.97 1.60 5.54
N ALA A 100 -9.13 1.93 4.56
CA ALA A 100 -9.40 2.99 3.59
C ALA A 100 -10.52 2.61 2.60
N LEU A 101 -10.66 1.33 2.28
CA LEU A 101 -11.74 0.80 1.45
C LEU A 101 -13.09 0.82 2.18
N ALA A 102 -13.07 0.58 3.49
CA ALA A 102 -14.28 0.55 4.33
C ALA A 102 -14.75 1.94 4.81
N ALA A 103 -14.00 3.00 4.50
CA ALA A 103 -14.27 4.38 4.91
C ALA A 103 -15.01 5.15 3.81
#